data_AF-A0A9D0NXW2-F1
#
_entry.id   AF-A0A9D0NXW2-F1
#
_cell.length_a   1.000
_cell.length_b   1.000
_cell.length_c   1.000
_cell.angle_alpha   90.00
_cell.angle_beta   90.00
_cell.angle_gamma   90.00
#
_symmetry.space_group_name_H-M   'P 1'
#
loop_
_entity.id
_entity.type
_entity.pdbx_description
1 polymer ?
#
loop_
_entity_poly.entity_id
_entity_poly.type
_entity_poly.pdbx_seq_one_letter_code
_entity_poly.pdbx_strand_id
1 'polypeptide(L)'
;DLGRDDPGRIAQLAGTERLMARVRELRPDYYYGGVYLFYGVYYGGRAPMLGGDFAKAEQNFARAGEVTGGKLLMIDVLQAEYLERQRLERQRFRQLLERVINDPVGSFPEMALANQIARQRARHLLAREADWF
;
A
#
# COMPACT_ATOMS: atom_id res chain seq x y z
N ASP A 1 7.43 -9.37 -2.74
CA ASP A 1 8.58 -8.81 -3.45
C ASP A 1 8.10 -8.25 -4.78
N LEU A 2 8.34 -6.98 -5.09
CA LEU A 2 7.94 -6.36 -6.36
C LEU A 2 8.91 -6.71 -7.50
N GLY A 3 9.93 -7.55 -7.25
CA GLY A 3 11.01 -7.85 -8.19
C GLY A 3 11.84 -6.60 -8.44
N ARG A 4 12.22 -5.93 -7.35
CA ARG A 4 12.89 -4.61 -7.37
C ARG A 4 14.28 -4.65 -8.01
N ASP A 5 14.83 -5.84 -8.16
CA ASP A 5 16.15 -6.19 -8.68
C ASP A 5 16.12 -6.76 -10.11
N ASP A 6 14.94 -6.89 -10.74
CA ASP A 6 14.79 -7.39 -12.10
C ASP A 6 14.61 -6.24 -13.12
N PRO A 7 15.60 -5.97 -14.01
CA PRO A 7 15.51 -4.92 -15.01
C PRO A 7 14.32 -5.07 -15.97
N GLY A 8 13.86 -6.29 -16.27
CA GLY A 8 12.72 -6.54 -17.16
C GLY A 8 11.40 -6.02 -16.59
N ARG A 9 11.27 -5.94 -15.26
CA ARG A 9 10.08 -5.43 -14.58
C ARG A 9 9.99 -3.90 -14.61
N ILE A 10 11.13 -3.21 -14.79
CA ILE A 10 11.17 -1.75 -14.94
C ILE A 10 10.45 -1.31 -16.23
N ALA A 11 10.61 -2.06 -17.33
CA ALA A 11 9.92 -1.76 -18.58
C ALA A 11 8.39 -1.98 -18.50
N GLN A 12 7.95 -3.07 -17.86
CA GLN A 12 6.52 -3.35 -17.65
C GLN A 12 5.84 -2.31 -16.74
N LEU A 13 6.62 -1.73 -15.82
CA LEU A 13 6.15 -0.72 -14.90
C LEU A 13 5.72 0.57 -15.62
N ALA A 14 6.47 1.01 -16.63
CA ALA A 14 6.12 2.19 -17.43
C ALA A 14 4.82 1.99 -18.23
N GLY A 15 4.56 0.76 -18.69
CA GLY A 15 3.28 0.40 -19.31
C GLY A 15 2.11 0.48 -18.31
N THR A 16 2.30 -0.12 -17.14
CA THR A 16 1.29 -0.12 -16.07
C THR A 16 0.98 1.28 -15.57
N GLU A 17 2.00 2.13 -15.40
CA GLU A 17 1.85 3.50 -14.92
C GLU A 17 1.00 4.35 -15.89
N ARG A 18 1.21 4.23 -17.21
CA ARG A 18 0.36 4.90 -18.21
C ARG A 18 -1.11 4.48 -18.14
N LEU A 19 -1.38 3.19 -17.92
CA LEU A 19 -2.75 2.71 -17.75
C LEU A 19 -3.37 3.27 -16.46
N MET A 20 -2.62 3.29 -15.36
CA MET A 20 -3.09 3.83 -14.09
C MET A 20 -3.30 5.34 -14.14
N ALA A 21 -2.46 6.09 -14.87
CA ALA A 21 -2.69 7.50 -15.15
C ALA A 21 -4.04 7.70 -15.86
N ARG A 22 -4.35 6.87 -16.86
CA ARG A 22 -5.63 6.93 -17.55
C ARG A 22 -6.82 6.58 -16.65
N VAL A 23 -6.69 5.60 -15.75
CA VAL A 23 -7.72 5.28 -14.75
C VAL A 23 -7.97 6.47 -13.83
N ARG A 24 -6.91 7.14 -13.37
CA ARG A 24 -7.00 8.34 -12.52
C ARG A 24 -7.76 9.48 -13.19
N GLU A 25 -7.52 9.72 -14.46
CA GLU A 25 -8.25 10.74 -15.22
C GLU A 25 -9.74 10.40 -15.39
N LEU A 26 -10.05 9.13 -15.67
CA LEU A 26 -11.40 8.70 -16.00
C LEU A 26 -12.30 8.55 -14.78
N ARG A 27 -11.85 7.77 -13.79
CA ARG A 27 -12.61 7.44 -12.57
C ARG A 27 -11.65 7.10 -11.44
N PRO A 28 -11.14 8.10 -10.70
CA PRO A 28 -10.11 7.88 -9.69
C PRO A 28 -10.58 7.01 -8.51
N ASP A 29 -11.88 7.00 -8.21
CA ASP A 29 -12.44 6.21 -7.11
C ASP A 29 -12.87 4.79 -7.53
N TYR A 30 -12.68 4.42 -8.80
CA TYR A 30 -13.02 3.09 -9.29
C TYR A 30 -12.31 1.99 -8.51
N TYR A 31 -13.03 0.89 -8.25
CA TYR A 31 -12.54 -0.26 -7.50
C TYR A 31 -11.85 0.14 -6.19
N TYR A 32 -12.61 0.82 -5.33
CA TYR A 32 -12.17 1.23 -3.98
C TYR A 32 -10.95 2.17 -3.99
N GLY A 33 -10.83 3.03 -5.01
CA GLY A 33 -9.70 3.94 -5.14
C GLY A 33 -8.39 3.23 -5.46
N GLY A 34 -8.46 2.09 -6.17
CA GLY A 34 -7.30 1.24 -6.46
C GLY A 34 -6.14 1.97 -7.14
N VAL A 35 -6.41 3.03 -7.90
CA VAL A 35 -5.37 3.87 -8.52
C VAL A 35 -4.54 4.63 -7.48
N TYR A 36 -5.15 5.08 -6.38
CA TYR A 36 -4.43 5.70 -5.28
C TYR A 36 -3.55 4.68 -4.57
N LEU A 37 -4.08 3.48 -4.29
CA LEU A 37 -3.29 2.42 -3.70
C LEU A 37 -2.10 2.02 -4.57
N PHE A 38 -2.29 1.94 -5.89
CA PHE A 38 -1.22 1.73 -6.86
C PHE A 38 -0.14 2.80 -6.72
N TYR A 39 -0.50 4.08 -6.78
CA TYR A 39 0.48 5.16 -6.72
C TYR A 39 1.15 5.28 -5.34
N GLY A 40 0.46 4.90 -4.26
CA GLY A 40 1.04 4.77 -2.92
C GLY A 40 2.21 3.78 -2.91
N VAL A 41 1.99 2.58 -3.42
CA VAL A 41 3.03 1.54 -3.55
C VAL A 41 4.09 1.94 -4.59
N TYR A 42 3.68 2.54 -5.70
CA TYR A 42 4.56 2.98 -6.78
C TYR A 42 5.62 3.94 -6.27
N TYR A 43 5.21 5.01 -5.59
CA TYR A 43 6.13 6.02 -5.09
C TYR A 43 6.83 5.61 -3.80
N GLY A 44 6.14 4.91 -2.89
CA GLY A 44 6.73 4.49 -1.62
C GLY A 44 7.74 3.38 -1.80
N GLY A 45 7.46 2.43 -2.69
CA GLY A 45 8.24 1.22 -2.86
C GLY A 45 9.57 1.37 -3.58
N ARG A 46 10.02 2.59 -3.91
CA ARG A 46 11.27 2.89 -4.62
C ARG A 46 12.12 3.89 -3.84
N ALA A 47 13.43 3.78 -3.99
CA ALA A 47 14.35 4.81 -3.53
C ALA A 47 14.13 6.11 -4.33
N PRO A 48 14.38 7.30 -3.74
CA PRO A 48 14.22 8.58 -4.44
C PRO A 48 14.99 8.67 -5.76
N MET A 49 16.21 8.13 -5.80
CA MET A 49 17.04 8.08 -7.02
C MET A 49 16.43 7.24 -8.17
N LEU A 50 15.48 6.36 -7.86
CA LEU A 50 14.76 5.50 -8.82
C LEU A 50 13.30 5.97 -9.02
N GLY A 51 13.01 7.24 -8.76
CA GLY A 51 11.68 7.83 -8.94
C GLY A 51 10.71 7.59 -7.77
N GLY A 52 11.23 7.19 -6.60
CA GLY A 52 10.45 7.20 -5.36
C GLY A 52 10.13 8.62 -4.90
N ASP A 53 8.97 8.80 -4.29
CA ASP A 53 8.52 10.09 -3.74
C ASP A 53 7.62 9.83 -2.54
N PHE A 54 8.21 9.84 -1.36
CA PHE A 54 7.50 9.43 -0.15
C PHE A 54 6.33 10.36 0.20
N ALA A 55 6.42 11.65 -0.12
CA ALA A 55 5.32 12.58 0.12
C ALA A 55 4.12 12.25 -0.78
N LYS A 56 4.37 11.98 -2.07
CA LYS A 56 3.31 11.48 -2.97
C LYS A 56 2.77 10.13 -2.52
N ALA A 57 3.62 9.22 -2.05
CA ALA A 57 3.18 7.93 -1.55
C ALA A 57 2.17 8.08 -0.41
N GLU A 58 2.51 8.90 0.59
CA GLU A 58 1.66 9.19 1.76
C GLU A 58 0.32 9.80 1.36
N GLN A 59 0.33 10.80 0.48
CA GLN A 59 -0.91 11.41 -0.04
C GLN A 59 -1.82 10.38 -0.74
N ASN A 60 -1.22 9.46 -1.48
CA ASN A 60 -1.95 8.42 -2.19
C ASN A 60 -2.53 7.35 -1.25
N PHE A 61 -1.78 6.91 -0.24
CA PHE A 61 -2.32 6.01 0.78
C PHE A 61 -3.45 6.68 1.58
N ALA A 62 -3.29 7.93 1.98
CA ALA A 62 -4.34 8.70 2.65
C ALA A 62 -5.62 8.77 1.80
N ARG A 63 -5.48 9.11 0.51
CA ARG A 63 -6.63 9.19 -0.40
C ARG A 63 -7.31 7.84 -0.64
N ALA A 64 -6.54 6.75 -0.75
CA ALA A 64 -7.11 5.40 -0.80
C ALA A 64 -7.92 5.08 0.48
N GLY A 65 -7.39 5.48 1.64
CA GLY A 65 -8.07 5.35 2.92
C GLY A 65 -9.40 6.12 2.95
N GLU A 66 -9.41 7.36 2.48
CA GLU A 66 -10.62 8.19 2.39
C GLU A 66 -11.71 7.55 1.52
N VAL A 67 -11.35 7.07 0.32
CA VAL A 67 -12.31 6.44 -0.62
C VAL A 67 -13.00 5.22 -0.01
N THR A 68 -12.31 4.49 0.85
CA THR A 68 -12.86 3.29 1.51
C THR A 68 -13.39 3.55 2.91
N GLY A 69 -13.36 4.79 3.39
CA GLY A 69 -13.67 5.12 4.78
C GLY A 69 -12.78 4.37 5.79
N GLY A 70 -11.56 4.03 5.39
CA GLY A 70 -10.60 3.28 6.21
C GLY A 70 -10.96 1.81 6.43
N LYS A 71 -11.92 1.27 5.68
CA LYS A 71 -12.43 -0.10 5.86
C LYS A 71 -11.66 -1.16 5.06
N LEU A 72 -10.94 -0.76 4.01
CA LEU A 72 -10.08 -1.67 3.25
C LEU A 72 -8.69 -1.76 3.89
N LEU A 73 -8.49 -2.78 4.72
CA LEU A 73 -7.32 -2.91 5.59
C LEU A 73 -6.00 -3.12 4.83
N MET A 74 -6.05 -3.58 3.58
CA MET A 74 -4.86 -3.77 2.76
C MET A 74 -4.11 -2.45 2.50
N ILE A 75 -4.79 -1.30 2.59
CA ILE A 75 -4.17 0.02 2.42
C ILE A 75 -3.11 0.24 3.52
N ASP A 76 -3.48 0.05 4.78
CA ASP A 76 -2.58 0.20 5.94
C ASP A 76 -1.41 -0.79 5.88
N VAL A 77 -1.68 -2.04 5.47
CA VAL A 77 -0.64 -3.07 5.31
C VAL A 77 0.40 -2.67 4.27
N LEU A 78 -0.06 -2.18 3.11
CA LEU A 78 0.83 -1.77 2.03
C LEU A 78 1.56 -0.47 2.36
N GLN A 79 0.94 0.47 3.07
CA GLN A 79 1.64 1.66 3.57
C GLN A 79 2.78 1.27 4.51
N ALA A 80 2.52 0.39 5.48
CA ALA A 80 3.56 -0.09 6.39
C ALA A 80 4.73 -0.74 5.62
N GLU A 81 4.44 -1.67 4.72
CA GLU A 81 5.47 -2.45 4.01
C GLU A 81 6.29 -1.64 3.00
N TYR A 82 5.62 -0.74 2.26
CA TYR A 82 6.20 -0.03 1.12
C TYR A 82 6.63 1.39 1.44
N LEU A 83 6.04 2.07 2.42
CA LEU A 83 6.40 3.44 2.78
C LEU A 83 7.14 3.50 4.12
N GLU A 84 6.51 3.07 5.20
CA GLU A 84 7.07 3.29 6.55
C GLU A 84 8.38 2.52 6.75
N ARG A 85 8.49 1.30 6.20
CA ARG A 85 9.76 0.56 6.20
C ARG A 85 10.85 1.25 5.39
N GLN A 86 10.53 1.94 4.29
CA GLN A 86 11.52 2.69 3.50
C GLN A 86 11.98 3.96 4.22
N ARG A 87 11.11 4.55 5.05
CA ARG A 87 11.42 5.70 5.90
C ARG A 87 12.10 5.33 7.23
N LEU A 88 12.22 4.03 7.54
CA LEU A 88 12.65 3.53 8.86
C LEU A 88 11.74 3.99 10.02
N GLU A 89 10.46 4.26 9.74
CA GLU A 89 9.45 4.73 10.70
C GLU A 89 8.80 3.57 11.45
N ARG A 90 9.58 2.94 12.34
CA ARG A 90 9.18 1.73 13.08
C ARG A 90 7.87 1.88 13.85
N GLN A 91 7.66 3.02 14.51
CA GLN A 91 6.45 3.26 15.30
C GLN A 91 5.20 3.30 14.41
N ARG A 92 5.25 4.03 13.29
CA ARG A 92 4.13 4.10 12.33
C ARG A 92 3.86 2.75 11.67
N PHE A 93 4.92 2.03 11.28
CA PHE A 93 4.82 0.67 10.75
C PHE A 93 4.00 -0.23 11.69
N ARG A 94 4.35 -0.26 12.97
CA ARG A 94 3.66 -1.08 13.98
C ARG A 94 2.22 -0.64 14.19
N GLN A 95 1.96 0.67 14.34
CA GLN A 95 0.62 1.22 14.58
C GLN A 95 -0.37 0.84 13.46
N LEU A 96 0.05 0.94 12.19
CA LEU A 96 -0.77 0.55 11.05
C LEU A 96 -1.13 -0.94 11.07
N LEU A 97 -0.15 -1.81 11.34
CA LEU A 97 -0.37 -3.26 11.34
C LEU A 97 -1.19 -3.74 12.55
N GLU A 98 -0.97 -3.15 13.72
CA GLU A 98 -1.77 -3.45 14.91
C GLU A 98 -3.23 -3.00 14.73
N ARG A 99 -3.47 -1.84 14.11
CA ARG A 99 -4.83 -1.42 13.71
C ARG A 99 -5.49 -2.46 12.83
N VAL A 100 -4.81 -2.97 11.81
CA VAL A 100 -5.34 -4.01 10.91
C VAL A 100 -5.73 -5.28 11.65
N ILE A 101 -4.91 -5.72 12.61
CA ILE A 101 -5.17 -6.93 13.40
C ILE A 101 -6.38 -6.71 14.33
N ASN A 102 -6.51 -5.52 14.90
CA ASN A 102 -7.51 -5.19 15.91
C ASN A 102 -8.84 -4.66 15.35
N ASP A 103 -8.91 -4.33 14.06
CA ASP A 103 -10.15 -3.92 13.41
C ASP A 103 -11.27 -4.98 13.63
N PRO A 104 -12.53 -4.63 13.85
CA PRO A 104 -13.60 -5.61 14.01
C PRO A 104 -13.80 -6.47 12.75
N VAL A 105 -13.92 -7.79 12.92
CA VAL A 105 -14.21 -8.68 11.78
C VAL A 105 -15.59 -8.35 11.19
N GLY A 106 -15.67 -8.26 9.87
CA GLY A 106 -16.92 -7.93 9.17
C GLY A 106 -17.21 -6.43 9.04
N SER A 107 -16.26 -5.56 9.41
CA SER A 107 -16.34 -4.10 9.19
C SER A 107 -16.56 -3.69 7.72
N PHE A 108 -16.16 -4.56 6.79
CA PHE A 108 -16.36 -4.40 5.34
C PHE A 108 -16.76 -5.72 4.65
N PRO A 109 -18.04 -6.11 4.67
CA PRO A 109 -18.50 -7.41 4.18
C PRO A 109 -18.13 -7.69 2.71
N GLU A 110 -18.23 -6.69 1.85
CA GLU A 110 -17.95 -6.78 0.41
C GLU A 110 -16.48 -7.09 0.12
N MET A 111 -15.58 -6.75 1.05
CA MET A 111 -14.13 -6.98 0.96
C MET A 111 -13.63 -7.88 2.09
N ALA A 112 -14.51 -8.72 2.67
CA ALA A 112 -14.18 -9.56 3.82
C ALA A 112 -12.95 -10.47 3.57
N LEU A 113 -12.89 -11.12 2.40
CA LEU A 113 -11.75 -11.95 2.02
C LEU A 113 -10.44 -11.13 1.96
N ALA A 114 -10.47 -9.97 1.31
CA ALA A 114 -9.31 -9.10 1.21
C ALA A 114 -8.83 -8.62 2.60
N ASN A 115 -9.77 -8.31 3.51
CA ASN A 115 -9.46 -7.91 4.88
C ASN A 115 -8.90 -9.08 5.71
N GLN A 116 -9.33 -10.33 5.49
CA GLN A 116 -8.72 -11.49 6.14
C GLN A 116 -7.28 -11.72 5.65
N ILE A 117 -7.04 -11.57 4.34
CA ILE A 117 -5.68 -11.64 3.77
C ILE A 117 -4.81 -10.52 4.35
N ALA A 118 -5.33 -9.29 4.46
CA ALA A 118 -4.62 -8.16 5.06
C ALA A 118 -4.19 -8.47 6.50
N ARG A 119 -5.07 -9.07 7.32
CA ARG A 119 -4.73 -9.48 8.70
C ARG A 119 -3.64 -10.54 8.76
N GLN A 120 -3.71 -11.55 7.90
CA GLN A 120 -2.67 -12.57 7.82
C GLN A 120 -1.32 -11.94 7.46
N ARG A 121 -1.31 -11.04 6.46
CA ARG A 121 -0.10 -10.32 6.04
C ARG A 121 0.43 -9.41 7.14
N ALA A 122 -0.44 -8.69 7.86
CA ALA A 122 -0.04 -7.83 8.97
C ALA A 122 0.67 -8.62 10.09
N ARG A 123 0.15 -9.79 10.48
CA ARG A 123 0.82 -10.67 11.45
C ARG A 123 2.19 -11.12 10.96
N HIS A 124 2.30 -11.48 9.69
CA HIS A 124 3.57 -11.87 9.09
C HIS A 124 4.59 -10.72 9.11
N LEU A 125 4.16 -9.50 8.77
CA LEU A 125 5.03 -8.32 8.76
C LEU A 125 5.50 -7.93 10.17
N LEU A 126 4.61 -7.97 11.18
CA LEU A 126 4.98 -7.70 12.57
C LEU A 126 5.98 -8.73 13.12
N ALA A 127 5.82 -10.00 12.76
CA ALA A 127 6.76 -11.05 13.18
C ALA A 127 8.20 -10.83 12.65
N ARG A 128 8.35 -10.01 11.60
CA ARG A 128 9.63 -9.67 10.96
C ARG A 128 10.11 -8.24 11.25
N GLU A 129 9.44 -7.52 12.14
CA GLU A 129 9.78 -6.12 12.45
C GLU A 129 11.25 -5.97 12.87
N ALA A 130 11.75 -6.86 13.71
CA ALA A 130 13.14 -6.84 14.18
C ALA A 130 14.17 -7.13 13.08
N ASP A 131 13.76 -7.71 11.95
CA ASP A 131 14.67 -7.97 10.82
C ASP A 131 14.91 -6.70 9.98
N TRP A 132 14.05 -5.68 10.11
CA TRP A 132 14.02 -4.50 9.24
C TRP A 132 14.32 -3.18 9.94
N PHE A 133 14.20 -3.12 11.27
CA PHE A 133 14.37 -1.91 12.07
C PHE A 133 15.28 -2.14 13.28
#